data_AF-A0A4V6PCC2-F1
#
_entry.id   AF-A0A4V6PCC2-F1
#
_cell.length_a   1.000
_cell.length_b   1.000
_cell.length_c   1.000
_cell.angle_alpha   90.00
_cell.angle_beta   90.00
_cell.angle_gamma   90.00
#
_symmetry.space_group_name_H-M   'P 1'
#
loop_
_entity.id
_entity.type
_entity.pdbx_description
1 polymer ?
#
loop_
_entity_poly.entity_id
_entity_poly.type
_entity_poly.pdbx_seq_one_letter_code
_entity_poly.pdbx_strand_id
1 'polypeptide(L)'
;MAVRPERIVLAGGRDLDTAEAEFVRARGIRHVREADATALLDAVAACHGTPLDTAVAACHDTPIDAAADSSRGTAVDTTPRSSHDTPADTTPRSSHDTPADTTAGSFPSTAADAAAGSSRGAAVVYVHIDFDVLDPQVFASVGCPTPGGLHPDQLLALVGAIAERYEVAGLGLMEYEPSRQEDQALLSGLVKELVEVCSGR
;
A
#
# COMPACT_ATOMS: atom_id res chain seq x y z
N MET A 1 0.93 2.72 22.49
CA MET A 1 1.57 1.72 21.61
C MET A 1 2.38 2.49 20.59
N ALA A 2 3.67 2.16 20.38
CA ALA A 2 4.50 2.87 19.39
C ALA A 2 4.30 2.29 17.98
N VAL A 3 4.48 3.12 16.95
CA VAL A 3 4.53 2.66 15.56
C VAL A 3 5.84 1.90 15.34
N ARG A 4 5.78 0.75 14.65
CA ARG A 4 6.97 -0.03 14.29
C ARG A 4 7.72 0.69 13.14
N PRO A 5 9.05 0.86 13.19
CA PRO A 5 9.80 1.57 12.15
C PRO A 5 9.59 1.03 10.73
N GLU A 6 9.42 -0.28 10.57
CA GLU A 6 9.22 -0.93 9.27
C GLU A 6 7.83 -0.64 8.65
N ARG A 7 6.96 0.06 9.40
CA ARG A 7 5.67 0.61 8.95
C ARG A 7 5.72 2.12 8.66
N ILE A 8 6.89 2.75 8.74
CA ILE A 8 7.09 4.17 8.44
C ILE A 8 7.65 4.29 7.02
N VAL A 9 7.07 5.22 6.25
CA VAL A 9 7.59 5.68 4.97
C VAL A 9 7.85 7.18 5.09
N LEU A 10 9.08 7.60 4.78
CA LEU A 10 9.45 9.00 4.59
C LEU A 10 9.32 9.33 3.11
N ALA A 11 8.68 10.46 2.78
CA ALA A 11 8.50 10.95 1.42
C ALA A 11 9.02 12.39 1.30
N GLY A 12 9.79 12.71 0.27
CA GLY A 12 10.33 14.07 0.02
C GLY A 12 11.41 14.58 0.99
N GLY A 13 11.78 13.77 2.01
CA GLY A 13 12.86 14.09 2.93
C GLY A 13 14.21 14.19 2.20
N ARG A 14 14.95 15.28 2.42
CA ARG A 14 16.16 15.58 1.63
C ARG A 14 17.37 16.04 2.44
N ASP A 15 17.18 16.51 3.67
CA ASP A 15 18.25 16.89 4.60
C ASP A 15 18.29 15.94 5.80
N LEU A 16 18.78 14.71 5.58
CA LEU A 16 19.07 13.75 6.64
C LEU A 16 20.58 13.73 6.88
N ASP A 17 21.00 13.83 8.14
CA ASP A 17 22.40 13.67 8.49
C ASP A 17 22.89 12.22 8.33
N THR A 18 24.19 11.97 8.52
CA THR A 18 24.78 10.64 8.33
C THR A 18 24.24 9.60 9.32
N ALA A 19 24.00 9.99 10.58
CA ALA A 19 23.47 9.13 11.63
C ALA A 19 21.97 8.88 11.45
N GLU A 20 21.20 9.86 11.00
CA GLU A 20 19.79 9.73 10.64
C GLU A 20 19.59 8.81 9.43
N ALA A 21 20.38 9.02 8.37
CA ALA A 21 20.35 8.17 7.18
C ALA A 21 20.80 6.73 7.49
N GLU A 22 21.71 6.54 8.45
CA GLU A 22 22.04 5.22 9.00
C GLU A 22 20.89 4.63 9.81
N PHE A 23 20.25 5.41 10.69
CA PHE A 23 19.11 4.95 11.48
C PHE A 23 17.92 4.52 10.62
N VAL A 24 17.54 5.34 9.63
CA VAL A 24 16.48 5.05 8.66
C VAL A 24 16.73 3.70 7.98
N ARG A 25 17.93 3.50 7.44
CA ARG A 25 18.36 2.26 6.79
C ARG A 25 18.39 1.07 7.75
N ALA A 26 18.99 1.23 8.94
CA ALA A 26 19.17 0.15 9.92
C ALA A 26 17.86 -0.29 10.59
N ARG A 27 16.83 0.56 10.58
CA ARG A 27 15.48 0.26 11.11
C ARG A 27 14.46 -0.12 10.04
N GLY A 28 14.87 -0.24 8.78
CA GLY A 28 13.95 -0.60 7.69
C GLY A 28 12.86 0.45 7.42
N ILE A 29 13.09 1.70 7.82
CA ILE A 29 12.23 2.83 7.44
C ILE A 29 12.44 3.07 5.95
N ARG A 30 11.37 3.03 5.16
CA ARG A 30 11.45 3.28 3.71
C ARG A 30 11.55 4.77 3.46
N HIS A 31 12.35 5.16 2.48
CA HIS A 31 12.56 6.56 2.12
C HIS A 31 12.43 6.74 0.60
N VAL A 32 11.39 7.43 0.17
CA VAL A 32 11.12 7.82 -1.22
C VAL A 32 11.46 9.31 -1.35
N ARG A 33 12.54 9.63 -2.05
CA ARG A 33 13.05 11.02 -2.15
C ARG A 33 12.39 11.82 -3.26
N GLU A 34 12.07 11.16 -4.36
CA GLU A 34 11.49 11.79 -5.56
C GLU A 34 9.96 11.86 -5.47
N ALA A 35 9.35 12.74 -6.26
CA ALA A 35 7.91 12.91 -6.36
C ALA A 35 7.24 11.79 -7.20
N ASP A 36 7.47 10.53 -6.82
CA ASP A 36 6.97 9.34 -7.51
C ASP A 36 5.87 8.65 -6.68
N ALA A 37 4.64 8.75 -7.18
CA ALA A 37 3.47 8.11 -6.59
C ALA A 37 3.53 6.58 -6.63
N THR A 38 4.16 5.98 -7.63
CA THR A 38 4.31 4.52 -7.75
C THR A 38 5.28 4.01 -6.70
N ALA A 39 6.47 4.62 -6.62
CA ALA A 39 7.46 4.28 -5.59
C ALA A 39 6.93 4.49 -4.17
N LEU A 40 6.12 5.54 -3.94
CA LEU A 40 5.44 5.79 -2.67
C LEU A 40 4.41 4.70 -2.34
N LEU A 41 3.56 4.31 -3.29
CA LEU A 41 2.58 3.25 -3.10
C LEU A 41 3.25 1.89 -2.87
N ASP A 42 4.32 1.55 -3.60
CA ASP A 42 5.10 0.33 -3.38
C ASP A 42 5.78 0.32 -2.00
N ALA A 43 6.28 1.47 -1.53
CA ALA A 43 6.84 1.61 -0.19
C ALA A 43 5.78 1.39 0.90
N VAL A 44 4.57 1.96 0.75
CA VAL A 44 3.43 1.71 1.65
C VAL A 44 2.99 0.24 1.57
N ALA A 45 2.98 -0.36 0.39
CA ALA A 45 2.61 -1.76 0.19
C ALA A 45 3.58 -2.73 0.88
N ALA A 46 4.88 -2.42 0.89
CA ALA A 46 5.87 -3.21 1.60
C ALA A 46 5.78 -3.08 3.15
N CYS A 47 5.11 -2.06 3.68
CA CYS A 47 4.94 -1.82 5.12
C CYS A 47 3.86 -2.69 5.79
N HIS A 48 2.86 -3.17 5.04
CA HIS A 48 1.77 -3.97 5.60
C HIS A 48 1.95 -5.49 5.44
N GLY A 49 2.99 -5.91 4.71
CA GLY A 49 3.15 -7.30 4.24
C GLY A 49 2.17 -7.60 3.10
N THR A 50 2.48 -8.57 2.25
CA THR A 50 1.46 -9.11 1.34
C THR A 50 0.35 -9.74 2.19
N PRO A 51 -0.94 -9.54 1.85
CA PRO A 51 -1.99 -10.43 2.33
C PRO A 51 -1.57 -11.87 2.04
N LEU A 52 -1.66 -12.74 3.04
CA LEU A 52 -1.70 -14.17 2.77
C LEU A 52 -2.94 -14.41 1.88
N ASP A 53 -2.78 -15.22 0.84
CA ASP A 53 -3.78 -15.55 -0.18
C ASP A 53 -4.15 -14.46 -1.20
N THR A 54 -3.16 -13.89 -1.92
CA THR A 54 -3.36 -13.60 -3.35
C THR A 54 -2.08 -13.79 -4.17
N ALA A 55 -1.89 -15.00 -4.70
CA ALA A 55 -0.97 -15.22 -5.81
C ALA A 55 -1.69 -14.96 -7.13
N VAL A 56 -1.34 -13.87 -7.83
CA VAL A 56 -1.66 -13.66 -9.25
C VAL A 56 -0.36 -13.31 -9.98
N ALA A 57 -0.09 -14.08 -11.02
CA ALA A 57 1.05 -13.90 -11.94
C ALA A 57 0.55 -13.54 -13.35
N ALA A 58 1.51 -13.19 -14.24
CA ALA A 58 1.37 -12.76 -15.65
C ALA A 58 0.90 -11.29 -15.84
N CYS A 59 1.38 -10.50 -16.82
CA CYS A 59 2.49 -10.58 -17.82
C CYS A 59 2.75 -9.13 -18.35
N HIS A 60 3.72 -8.76 -19.21
CA HIS A 60 4.68 -9.46 -20.11
C HIS A 60 6.13 -8.97 -19.82
N ASP A 61 7.20 -9.11 -20.62
CA ASP A 61 7.47 -9.68 -21.97
C ASP A 61 8.85 -10.38 -21.98
N THR A 62 9.16 -11.17 -23.03
CA THR A 62 10.30 -12.12 -23.09
C THR A 62 11.66 -11.51 -23.55
N PRO A 63 12.82 -12.22 -23.47
CA PRO A 63 14.15 -11.60 -23.28
C PRO A 63 14.94 -11.31 -24.57
N ILE A 64 16.06 -10.60 -24.43
CA ILE A 64 17.15 -10.59 -25.42
C ILE A 64 18.15 -11.72 -25.10
N ASP A 65 18.47 -12.50 -26.13
CA ASP A 65 19.41 -13.62 -26.06
C ASP A 65 20.87 -13.19 -25.84
N ALA A 66 21.57 -13.97 -25.02
CA ALA A 66 23.02 -14.11 -25.08
C ALA A 66 23.42 -15.54 -24.65
N ALA A 67 23.43 -16.48 -25.60
CA ALA A 67 23.85 -17.86 -25.37
C ALA A 67 25.35 -18.06 -25.66
N ALA A 68 26.08 -18.72 -24.73
CA ALA A 68 27.31 -19.52 -24.89
C ALA A 68 27.94 -19.70 -23.50
N ASP A 69 27.62 -20.78 -22.77
CA ASP A 69 28.38 -22.03 -22.70
C ASP A 69 29.76 -21.92 -22.00
N SER A 70 29.87 -22.62 -20.87
CA SER A 70 31.07 -23.40 -20.52
C SER A 70 30.75 -24.51 -19.50
N SER A 71 30.36 -25.67 -20.04
CA SER A 71 30.65 -27.04 -19.56
C SER A 71 31.04 -27.32 -18.07
N ARG A 72 30.37 -28.29 -17.44
CA ARG A 72 30.92 -29.56 -16.83
C ARG A 72 30.08 -30.08 -15.65
N GLY A 73 29.70 -31.37 -15.65
CA GLY A 73 29.19 -32.05 -14.45
C GLY A 73 28.23 -33.25 -14.64
N THR A 74 28.71 -34.36 -15.21
CA THR A 74 28.06 -35.71 -15.11
C THR A 74 28.03 -36.21 -13.66
N ALA A 75 27.25 -37.18 -13.17
CA ALA A 75 26.04 -37.95 -13.57
C ALA A 75 25.99 -39.19 -12.62
N VAL A 76 24.81 -39.56 -12.08
CA VAL A 76 24.35 -40.90 -11.58
C VAL A 76 22.93 -40.67 -11.01
N ASP A 77 21.83 -41.30 -11.43
CA ASP A 77 21.44 -42.71 -11.55
C ASP A 77 21.24 -43.47 -10.22
N THR A 78 19.97 -43.73 -9.86
CA THR A 78 19.39 -45.08 -9.65
C THR A 78 17.91 -44.99 -9.18
N THR A 79 17.10 -45.99 -9.53
CA THR A 79 15.63 -46.09 -9.30
C THR A 79 15.31 -47.26 -8.32
N PRO A 80 14.09 -47.85 -8.17
CA PRO A 80 12.67 -47.50 -8.48
C PRO A 80 11.67 -47.83 -7.32
N ARG A 81 10.34 -47.90 -7.63
CA ARG A 81 9.20 -48.57 -6.90
C ARG A 81 8.64 -47.84 -5.64
N SER A 82 7.42 -48.06 -5.12
CA SER A 82 6.11 -48.64 -5.58
C SER A 82 5.06 -48.49 -4.43
N SER A 83 3.75 -48.74 -4.55
CA SER A 83 2.70 -48.39 -5.54
C SER A 83 1.42 -49.19 -5.18
N HIS A 84 0.25 -48.56 -4.91
CA HIS A 84 -1.00 -49.31 -4.62
C HIS A 84 -2.29 -48.61 -5.08
N ASP A 85 -3.26 -49.43 -5.53
CA ASP A 85 -4.57 -49.06 -6.09
C ASP A 85 -5.71 -48.86 -5.06
N THR A 86 -6.70 -48.07 -5.52
CA THR A 86 -8.18 -48.10 -5.37
C THR A 86 -8.83 -49.51 -5.11
N PRO A 87 -10.13 -49.70 -4.72
CA PRO A 87 -11.29 -48.79 -4.87
C PRO A 87 -12.49 -48.81 -3.84
N ALA A 88 -13.41 -47.84 -4.03
CA ALA A 88 -14.90 -47.84 -4.02
C ALA A 88 -15.84 -48.45 -2.92
N ASP A 89 -16.95 -47.70 -2.72
CA ASP A 89 -18.34 -48.05 -2.27
C ASP A 89 -18.58 -48.44 -0.77
N THR A 90 -19.80 -48.41 -0.17
CA THR A 90 -21.19 -48.31 -0.69
C THR A 90 -22.09 -47.24 -0.01
N THR A 91 -23.29 -47.01 -0.59
CA THR A 91 -24.45 -46.27 -0.02
C THR A 91 -25.44 -47.25 0.71
N PRO A 92 -26.72 -46.90 0.99
CA PRO A 92 -27.29 -45.90 1.92
C PRO A 92 -28.26 -46.52 2.96
N ARG A 93 -28.89 -45.73 3.86
CA ARG A 93 -30.21 -46.09 4.46
C ARG A 93 -30.95 -44.90 5.11
N SER A 94 -32.26 -44.81 4.86
CA SER A 94 -33.19 -43.81 5.41
C SER A 94 -34.31 -44.49 6.21
N SER A 95 -34.87 -43.79 7.22
CA SER A 95 -36.26 -44.02 7.70
C SER A 95 -36.70 -43.01 8.78
N HIS A 96 -37.78 -42.25 8.49
CA HIS A 96 -38.93 -41.86 9.36
C HIS A 96 -38.70 -41.21 10.78
N ASP A 97 -39.50 -40.27 11.31
CA ASP A 97 -40.74 -39.61 10.81
C ASP A 97 -41.11 -38.31 11.61
N THR A 98 -41.58 -37.27 10.89
CA THR A 98 -42.64 -36.28 11.25
C THR A 98 -42.50 -35.36 12.52
N PRO A 99 -43.38 -34.34 12.78
CA PRO A 99 -42.97 -32.93 12.61
C PRO A 99 -43.16 -32.01 13.84
N ALA A 100 -42.65 -30.77 13.75
CA ALA A 100 -43.13 -29.64 14.54
C ALA A 100 -43.17 -28.35 13.70
N ASP A 101 -44.34 -27.71 13.69
CA ASP A 101 -44.61 -26.43 13.01
C ASP A 101 -44.07 -25.25 13.84
N THR A 102 -43.36 -24.33 13.19
CA THR A 102 -43.40 -22.90 13.54
C THR A 102 -43.11 -22.08 12.29
N THR A 103 -44.13 -21.39 11.81
CA THR A 103 -44.08 -20.51 10.64
C THR A 103 -43.36 -19.19 10.95
N ALA A 104 -42.35 -18.86 10.15
CA ALA A 104 -41.88 -17.47 9.95
C ALA A 104 -41.41 -17.31 8.49
N GLY A 105 -41.95 -16.30 7.80
CA GLY A 105 -41.98 -16.22 6.33
C GLY A 105 -40.64 -16.23 5.59
N SER A 106 -40.64 -16.90 4.44
CA SER A 106 -39.60 -16.78 3.41
C SER A 106 -39.89 -15.56 2.51
N PHE A 107 -38.83 -14.82 2.15
CA PHE A 107 -38.80 -13.87 1.04
C PHE A 107 -37.52 -14.08 0.22
N PRO A 108 -37.51 -13.73 -1.08
CA PRO A 108 -36.82 -14.53 -2.09
C PRO A 108 -35.33 -14.23 -2.26
N SER A 109 -34.63 -15.22 -2.84
CA SER A 109 -33.33 -15.01 -3.47
C SER A 109 -33.51 -14.28 -4.80
N THR A 110 -32.91 -13.09 -4.92
CA THR A 110 -32.57 -12.46 -6.20
C THR A 110 -31.23 -11.73 -6.10
N ALA A 111 -30.34 -12.09 -7.03
CA ALA A 111 -29.12 -11.44 -7.50
C ALA A 111 -28.64 -10.12 -6.82
N ALA A 112 -27.36 -10.17 -6.43
CA ALA A 112 -26.37 -9.13 -6.74
C ALA A 112 -26.68 -7.67 -6.35
N ASP A 113 -26.67 -7.39 -5.04
CA ASP A 113 -25.95 -6.19 -4.61
C ASP A 113 -24.45 -6.53 -4.60
N ALA A 114 -23.78 -6.20 -5.69
CA ALA A 114 -22.34 -6.07 -5.64
C ALA A 114 -22.03 -4.96 -4.62
N ALA A 115 -21.50 -5.36 -3.46
CA ALA A 115 -20.65 -4.45 -2.72
C ALA A 115 -19.63 -3.93 -3.74
N ALA A 116 -19.67 -2.64 -4.04
CA ALA A 116 -18.63 -1.97 -4.80
C ALA A 116 -17.38 -2.06 -3.94
N GLY A 117 -16.68 -3.20 -4.07
CA GLY A 117 -15.61 -3.59 -3.19
C GLY A 117 -14.56 -2.52 -3.27
N SER A 118 -14.42 -1.75 -2.18
CA SER A 118 -13.45 -0.67 -2.10
C SER A 118 -12.10 -1.26 -2.50
N SER A 119 -11.54 -0.82 -3.62
CA SER A 119 -10.28 -1.32 -4.17
C SER A 119 -9.06 -0.87 -3.35
N ARG A 120 -9.32 -0.37 -2.13
CA ARG A 120 -8.36 0.05 -1.14
C ARG A 120 -7.74 -1.17 -0.46
N GLY A 121 -6.43 -1.10 -0.21
CA GLY A 121 -5.74 -2.12 0.58
C GLY A 121 -6.28 -2.18 2.00
N ALA A 122 -6.16 -3.34 2.65
CA ALA A 122 -6.62 -3.57 4.02
C ALA A 122 -5.85 -2.79 5.11
N ALA A 123 -4.97 -1.87 4.72
CA ALA A 123 -4.20 -1.02 5.62
C ALA A 123 -4.81 0.38 5.68
N VAL A 124 -4.89 0.90 6.90
CA VAL A 124 -5.22 2.30 7.18
C VAL A 124 -3.92 3.07 7.37
N VAL A 125 -3.82 4.25 6.76
CA VAL A 125 -2.63 5.12 6.73
C VAL A 125 -2.93 6.41 7.51
N TYR A 126 -1.94 6.95 8.20
CA TYR A 126 -1.94 8.31 8.72
C TYR A 126 -0.85 9.09 7.98
N VAL A 127 -1.19 10.25 7.42
CA VAL A 127 -0.25 11.07 6.65
C VAL A 127 0.19 12.25 7.50
N HIS A 128 1.49 12.34 7.78
CA HIS A 128 2.11 13.47 8.45
C HIS A 128 2.83 14.33 7.41
N ILE A 129 2.43 15.60 7.31
CA ILE A 129 3.01 16.57 6.40
C ILE A 129 3.73 17.61 7.25
N ASP A 130 5.04 17.61 7.12
CA ASP A 130 5.87 18.75 7.48
C ASP A 130 5.86 19.72 6.29
N PHE A 131 5.60 21.02 6.52
CA PHE A 131 5.58 21.97 5.40
C PHE A 131 6.97 22.29 4.84
N ASP A 132 8.05 21.92 5.54
CA ASP A 132 9.41 21.99 4.99
C ASP A 132 9.64 21.04 3.80
N VAL A 133 8.70 20.12 3.53
CA VAL A 133 8.71 19.28 2.32
C VAL A 133 8.51 20.09 1.03
N LEU A 134 7.89 21.27 1.13
CA LEU A 134 7.65 22.15 -0.02
C LEU A 134 8.92 22.90 -0.43
N ASP A 135 9.00 23.30 -1.70
CA ASP A 135 10.14 24.09 -2.18
C ASP A 135 10.06 25.55 -1.68
N PRO A 136 11.15 26.12 -1.12
CA PRO A 136 11.16 27.47 -0.58
C PRO A 136 11.06 28.60 -1.62
N GLN A 137 11.13 28.31 -2.92
CA GLN A 137 10.73 29.27 -3.96
C GLN A 137 9.20 29.45 -4.03
N VAL A 138 8.43 28.54 -3.43
CA VAL A 138 6.95 28.48 -3.50
C VAL A 138 6.33 28.71 -2.13
N PHE A 139 6.90 28.13 -1.07
CA PHE A 139 6.41 28.24 0.30
C PHE A 139 7.58 28.33 1.28
N ALA A 140 7.70 29.45 2.00
CA ALA A 140 8.84 29.75 2.88
C ALA A 140 8.46 30.02 4.34
N SER A 141 7.18 29.88 4.69
CA SER A 141 6.63 30.05 6.04
C SER A 141 6.84 28.81 6.91
N VAL A 142 8.11 28.43 7.10
CA VAL A 142 8.61 27.29 7.88
C VAL A 142 9.93 27.65 8.58
N GLY A 143 10.27 26.94 9.67
CA GLY A 143 11.51 27.21 10.41
C GLY A 143 12.80 26.82 9.68
N CYS A 144 12.78 25.73 8.91
CA CYS A 144 13.97 25.14 8.25
C CYS A 144 13.76 24.92 6.73
N PRO A 145 13.63 25.99 5.92
CA PRO A 145 13.36 25.87 4.49
C PRO A 145 14.52 25.20 3.72
N THR A 146 14.25 24.05 3.10
CA THR A 146 15.27 23.27 2.39
C THR A 146 15.09 23.35 0.86
N PRO A 147 16.11 23.66 0.04
CA PRO A 147 15.96 23.73 -1.42
C PRO A 147 15.59 22.39 -2.07
N GLY A 148 14.99 22.42 -3.27
CA GLY A 148 14.66 21.21 -4.04
C GLY A 148 13.50 20.42 -3.46
N GLY A 149 12.50 21.12 -2.93
CA GLY A 149 11.29 20.54 -2.35
C GLY A 149 10.20 20.23 -3.39
N LEU A 150 9.03 19.84 -2.89
CA LEU A 150 7.84 19.57 -3.71
C LEU A 150 7.09 20.86 -4.05
N HIS A 151 6.49 20.90 -5.24
CA HIS A 151 5.40 21.83 -5.55
C HIS A 151 4.10 21.36 -4.87
N PRO A 152 3.18 22.26 -4.46
CA PRO A 152 1.89 21.88 -3.86
C PRO A 152 1.10 20.84 -4.66
N ASP A 153 1.09 20.95 -6.00
CA ASP A 153 0.41 20.00 -6.90
C ASP A 153 1.01 18.59 -6.83
N GLN A 154 2.33 18.48 -6.62
CA GLN A 154 3.02 17.20 -6.47
C GLN A 154 2.67 16.57 -5.12
N LEU A 155 2.64 17.36 -4.04
CA LEU A 155 2.21 16.90 -2.72
C LEU A 155 0.76 16.40 -2.77
N LEU A 156 -0.14 17.14 -3.42
CA LEU A 156 -1.54 16.74 -3.63
C LEU A 156 -1.65 15.44 -4.45
N ALA A 157 -0.86 15.28 -5.52
CA ALA A 157 -0.85 14.05 -6.30
C ALA A 157 -0.36 12.82 -5.49
N LEU A 158 0.67 12.98 -4.65
CA LEU A 158 1.19 11.92 -3.78
C LEU A 158 0.17 11.52 -2.70
N VAL A 159 -0.46 12.51 -2.04
CA VAL A 159 -1.52 12.25 -1.04
C VAL A 159 -2.76 11.68 -1.71
N GLY A 160 -3.09 12.13 -2.92
CA GLY A 160 -4.15 11.58 -3.78
C GLY A 160 -3.97 10.09 -4.07
N ALA A 161 -2.79 9.69 -4.54
CA ALA A 161 -2.47 8.30 -4.80
C ALA A 161 -2.65 7.42 -3.53
N ILE A 162 -2.18 7.89 -2.37
CA ILE A 162 -2.42 7.22 -1.08
C ILE A 162 -3.93 7.17 -0.76
N ALA A 163 -4.64 8.28 -0.90
CA ALA A 163 -6.07 8.42 -0.59
C ALA A 163 -7.00 7.77 -1.61
N GLU A 164 -6.52 7.31 -2.76
CA GLU A 164 -7.22 6.40 -3.67
C GLU A 164 -7.03 4.94 -3.25
N ARG A 165 -5.80 4.58 -2.84
CA ARG A 165 -5.39 3.18 -2.61
C ARG A 165 -5.55 2.69 -1.18
N TYR A 166 -5.68 3.56 -0.19
CA TYR A 166 -5.76 3.22 1.23
C TYR A 166 -6.80 4.08 1.96
N GLU A 167 -7.27 3.63 3.12
CA GLU A 167 -8.04 4.49 4.02
C GLU A 167 -7.08 5.46 4.74
N VAL A 168 -7.40 6.76 4.75
CA VAL A 168 -6.62 7.76 5.50
C VAL A 168 -7.32 8.03 6.84
N ALA A 169 -6.76 7.52 7.93
CA ALA A 169 -7.28 7.73 9.29
C ALA A 169 -7.18 9.18 9.77
N GLY A 170 -6.29 9.98 9.16
CA GLY A 170 -6.12 11.38 9.50
C GLY A 170 -4.88 12.00 8.87
N LEU A 171 -4.83 13.32 9.00
CA LEU A 171 -3.71 14.18 8.60
C LEU A 171 -3.06 14.81 9.83
N GLY A 172 -1.74 14.95 9.79
CA GLY A 172 -0.97 15.87 10.63
C GLY A 172 -0.33 16.93 9.74
N LEU A 173 -0.43 18.19 10.13
CA LEU A 173 0.12 19.34 9.42
C LEU A 173 1.00 20.12 10.41
N MET A 174 2.30 20.21 10.16
CA MET A 174 3.29 20.75 11.11
C MET A 174 4.22 21.80 10.46
N GLU A 175 5.00 22.48 11.30
CA GLU A 175 6.02 23.49 10.92
C GLU A 175 5.53 24.68 10.09
N TYR A 176 4.24 25.05 10.18
CA TYR A 176 3.79 26.35 9.67
C TYR A 176 4.21 27.49 10.60
N GLU A 177 5.17 28.30 10.17
CA GLU A 177 5.59 29.53 10.83
C GLU A 177 5.17 30.77 9.99
N PRO A 178 4.06 31.46 10.32
CA PRO A 178 3.51 32.53 9.48
C PRO A 178 4.49 33.69 9.27
N SER A 179 5.02 33.84 8.06
CA SER A 179 5.92 34.94 7.68
C SER A 179 5.46 35.75 6.46
N ARG A 180 4.65 35.15 5.58
CA ARG A 180 4.23 35.72 4.28
C ARG A 180 2.73 35.56 4.04
N GLN A 181 2.10 36.56 3.44
CA GLN A 181 0.65 36.54 3.18
C GLN A 181 0.29 35.66 1.99
N GLU A 182 1.17 35.57 0.99
CA GLU A 182 1.04 34.68 -0.16
C GLU A 182 1.01 33.21 0.29
N ASP A 183 1.94 32.84 1.18
CA ASP A 183 2.05 31.52 1.77
C ASP A 183 0.79 31.16 2.57
N GLN A 184 0.24 32.10 3.36
CA GLN A 184 -1.00 31.89 4.09
C GLN A 184 -2.19 31.59 3.15
N ALA A 185 -2.28 32.30 2.02
CA ALA A 185 -3.33 32.09 1.03
C ALA A 185 -3.16 30.73 0.31
N LEU A 186 -1.94 30.38 -0.07
CA LEU A 186 -1.57 29.09 -0.66
C LEU A 186 -1.92 27.94 0.30
N LEU A 187 -1.49 28.04 1.56
CA LEU A 187 -1.75 27.04 2.60
C LEU A 187 -3.26 26.82 2.80
N SER A 188 -4.07 27.89 2.81
CA SER A 188 -5.52 27.78 2.94
C SER A 188 -6.16 26.98 1.79
N GLY A 189 -5.67 27.15 0.56
CA GLY A 189 -6.09 26.34 -0.59
C GLY A 189 -5.62 24.89 -0.47
N LEU A 190 -4.32 24.68 -0.27
CA LEU A 190 -3.69 23.36 -0.14
C LEU A 190 -4.34 22.50 0.96
N VAL A 191 -4.63 23.07 2.13
CA VAL A 191 -5.28 22.35 3.25
C VAL A 191 -6.71 21.96 2.90
N LYS A 192 -7.46 22.80 2.18
CA LYS A 192 -8.80 22.46 1.70
C LYS A 192 -8.74 21.25 0.77
N GLU A 193 -7.85 21.28 -0.22
CA GLU A 193 -7.71 20.23 -1.22
C GLU A 193 -7.21 18.91 -0.60
N LEU A 194 -6.25 18.95 0.32
CA LEU A 194 -5.79 17.78 1.09
C LEU A 194 -6.93 17.12 1.88
N VAL A 195 -7.83 17.91 2.48
CA VAL A 195 -9.00 17.41 3.22
C VAL A 195 -10.06 16.82 2.30
N GLU A 196 -10.30 17.42 1.12
CA GLU A 196 -11.23 16.90 0.10
C GLU A 196 -10.73 15.55 -0.43
N VAL A 197 -9.46 15.50 -0.88
CA VAL A 197 -8.77 14.29 -1.34
C VAL A 197 -8.83 13.15 -0.31
N CYS A 198 -8.49 13.41 0.95
CA CYS A 198 -8.50 12.38 1.99
C CYS A 198 -9.92 11.97 2.43
N SER A 199 -10.92 12.82 2.18
CA SER A 199 -12.33 12.53 2.49
C SER A 199 -13.03 11.65 1.45
N GLY A 200 -12.43 11.44 0.28
CA GLY A 200 -13.07 10.75 -0.85
C GLY A 200 -14.33 11.46 -1.36
N ARG A 201 -14.33 12.80 -1.38
CA ARG A 201 -15.45 13.65 -1.83
C ARG A 201 -14.96 14.76 -2.76
#